data_AF-A0A9N9N1N8-F1
#
_entry.id   AF-A0A9N9N1N8-F1
#
_cell.length_a   1.000
_cell.length_b   1.000
_cell.length_c   1.000
_cell.angle_alpha   90.00
_cell.angle_beta   90.00
_cell.angle_gamma   90.00
#
_symmetry.space_group_name_H-M   'P 1'
#
loop_
_entity.id
_entity.type
_entity.pdbx_description
1 polymer ?
#
loop_
_entity_poly.entity_id
_entity_poly.type
_entity_poly.pdbx_seq_one_letter_code
_entity_poly.pdbx_strand_id
1 'polypeptide(L)'
;GHVKRPPNEYILYRKDVAHEFSRAGKRLSVHYITAIANERRKNLGELERKFWKELALVAKKLHEYKYPHYKFSPKRKSQKIVPSQRYCSFAVPIYQHYHNFAEINELEVINFMQSITQSTK
;
A
#
# COMPACT_ATOMS: atom_id res chain seq x y z
N GLY A 1 -25.98 -12.47 -3.80
CA GLY A 1 -24.51 -12.30 -3.73
C GLY A 1 -24.15 -11.04 -2.97
N HIS A 2 -23.02 -11.00 -2.27
CA HIS A 2 -22.58 -9.80 -1.52
C HIS A 2 -21.95 -8.76 -2.46
N VAL A 3 -22.55 -7.56 -2.53
CA VAL A 3 -22.02 -6.44 -3.31
C VAL A 3 -20.81 -5.83 -2.60
N LYS A 4 -19.65 -5.83 -3.27
CA LYS A 4 -18.42 -5.24 -2.74
C LYS A 4 -18.53 -3.70 -2.73
N ARG A 5 -17.86 -3.04 -1.78
CA ARG A 5 -17.77 -1.58 -1.73
C ARG A 5 -17.12 -1.03 -3.01
N PRO A 6 -17.49 0.17 -3.50
CA PRO A 6 -16.72 0.84 -4.52
C PRO A 6 -15.28 1.08 -4.02
N PRO A 7 -14.26 0.87 -4.88
CA PRO A 7 -12.88 1.12 -4.51
C PRO A 7 -12.62 2.62 -4.33
N ASN A 8 -11.83 2.98 -3.31
CA ASN A 8 -11.28 4.33 -3.18
C ASN A 8 -10.03 4.50 -4.07
N GLU A 9 -9.44 5.70 -4.06
CA GLU A 9 -8.30 6.07 -4.89
C GLU A 9 -7.08 5.18 -4.63
N TYR A 10 -6.84 4.82 -3.36
CA TYR A 10 -5.72 3.95 -2.99
C TYR A 10 -5.91 2.51 -3.45
N ILE A 11 -7.13 1.97 -3.34
CA ILE A 11 -7.43 0.61 -3.79
C ILE A 11 -7.26 0.49 -5.31
N LEU A 12 -7.62 1.54 -6.06
CA LEU A 12 -7.36 1.61 -7.50
C LEU A 12 -5.86 1.65 -7.78
N TYR A 13 -5.13 2.57 -7.15
CA TYR A 13 -3.69 2.70 -7.31
C TYR A 13 -2.92 1.42 -6.98
N ARG A 14 -3.22 0.77 -5.83
CA ARG A 14 -2.54 -0.47 -5.42
C ARG A 14 -2.80 -1.63 -6.39
N LYS A 15 -3.98 -1.67 -7.03
CA LYS A 15 -4.27 -2.67 -8.06
C LYS A 15 -3.44 -2.43 -9.32
N ASP A 16 -3.24 -1.17 -9.70
CA ASP A 16 -2.40 -0.80 -10.83
C ASP A 16 -0.94 -1.21 -10.58
N VAL A 17 -0.40 -0.90 -9.40
CA VAL A 17 0.92 -1.38 -8.96
C VAL A 17 0.99 -2.91 -9.01
N ALA A 18 -0.02 -3.63 -8.51
CA ALA A 18 -0.04 -5.09 -8.59
C ALA A 18 -0.01 -5.60 -10.04
N HIS A 19 -0.70 -4.90 -10.94
CA HIS A 19 -0.78 -5.25 -12.35
C HIS A 19 0.55 -4.99 -13.08
N GLU A 20 1.28 -3.93 -12.73
CA GLU A 20 2.65 -3.66 -13.21
C GLU A 20 3.56 -4.87 -12.96
N PHE A 21 3.60 -5.38 -11.73
CA PHE A 21 4.42 -6.56 -11.39
C PHE A 21 3.93 -7.82 -12.11
N SER A 22 2.61 -8.01 -12.21
CA SER A 22 2.04 -9.16 -12.92
C SER A 22 2.41 -9.14 -14.42
N ARG A 23 2.44 -7.97 -15.05
CA ARG A 23 2.87 -7.81 -16.46
C ARG A 23 4.37 -8.08 -16.63
N ALA A 24 5.17 -7.79 -15.61
CA ALA A 24 6.58 -8.15 -15.57
C ALA A 24 6.84 -9.63 -15.20
N GLY A 25 5.80 -10.47 -15.16
CA GLY A 25 5.92 -11.89 -14.79
C GLY A 25 6.19 -12.14 -13.30
N LYS A 26 6.14 -11.10 -12.45
CA LYS A 26 6.40 -11.19 -11.01
C LYS A 26 5.09 -11.25 -10.23
N ARG A 27 4.87 -12.35 -9.52
CA ARG A 27 3.72 -12.51 -8.62
C ARG A 27 4.13 -12.21 -7.19
N LEU A 28 4.03 -10.94 -6.80
CA LEU A 28 4.31 -10.52 -5.43
C LEU A 28 3.11 -10.77 -4.50
N SER A 29 3.40 -11.04 -3.22
CA SER A 29 2.37 -11.12 -2.20
C SER A 29 1.71 -9.75 -1.97
N VAL A 30 0.47 -9.78 -1.48
CA VAL A 30 -0.27 -8.55 -1.15
C VAL A 30 0.47 -7.68 -0.14
N HIS A 31 1.23 -8.28 0.76
CA HIS A 31 2.04 -7.57 1.76
C HIS A 31 3.09 -6.68 1.06
N TYR A 32 3.90 -7.23 0.15
CA TYR A 32 4.92 -6.47 -0.58
C TYR A 32 4.32 -5.40 -1.49
N ILE A 33 3.24 -5.72 -2.21
CA ILE A 33 2.55 -4.74 -3.05
C ILE A 33 2.03 -3.56 -2.23
N THR A 34 1.53 -3.81 -1.03
CA THR A 34 1.02 -2.76 -0.14
C THR A 34 2.15 -1.86 0.36
N ALA A 35 3.30 -2.45 0.73
CA ALA A 35 4.49 -1.70 1.14
C ALA A 35 4.99 -0.81 -0.01
N ILE A 36 5.18 -1.37 -1.21
CA ILE A 36 5.63 -0.63 -2.40
C ILE A 36 4.64 0.49 -2.75
N ALA A 37 3.34 0.21 -2.76
CA ALA A 37 2.32 1.22 -3.06
C ALA A 37 2.29 2.35 -2.02
N ASN A 38 2.54 2.06 -0.74
CA ASN A 38 2.60 3.10 0.28
C ASN A 38 3.78 4.04 0.08
N GLU A 39 4.97 3.50 -0.20
CA GLU A 39 6.16 4.30 -0.46
C GLU A 39 6.02 5.14 -1.73
N ARG A 40 5.59 4.52 -2.84
CA ARG A 40 5.39 5.26 -4.10
C ARG A 40 4.31 6.33 -3.97
N ARG A 41 3.22 6.07 -3.22
CA ARG A 41 2.13 7.04 -3.01
C ARG A 41 2.60 8.35 -2.37
N LYS A 42 3.53 8.29 -1.41
CA LYS A 42 4.07 9.49 -0.74
C LYS A 42 4.72 10.45 -1.74
N ASN A 43 5.32 9.88 -2.78
CA ASN A 43 6.07 10.61 -3.80
C ASN A 43 5.28 10.89 -5.09
N LEU A 44 3.99 10.54 -5.16
CA LEU A 44 3.17 10.82 -6.34
C LEU A 44 3.06 12.32 -6.60
N GLY A 45 3.12 12.72 -7.86
CA GLY A 45 2.88 14.10 -8.28
C GLY A 45 1.43 14.54 -8.02
N GLU A 46 1.18 15.85 -8.03
CA GLU A 46 -0.17 16.37 -7.82
C GLU A 46 -1.16 15.88 -8.89
N LEU A 47 -0.74 15.88 -10.16
CA LEU A 47 -1.54 15.40 -11.28
C LEU A 47 -1.94 13.93 -11.13
N GLU A 48 -1.00 13.07 -10.72
CA GLU A 48 -1.28 11.65 -10.49
C GLU A 48 -2.24 11.45 -9.32
N ARG A 49 -2.03 12.18 -8.21
CA ARG A 49 -2.95 12.14 -7.07
C ARG A 49 -4.36 12.58 -7.47
N LYS A 50 -4.47 13.60 -8.33
CA LYS A 50 -5.76 14.08 -8.85
C LYS A 50 -6.42 13.02 -9.73
N PHE A 51 -5.67 12.41 -10.65
CA PHE A 51 -6.14 11.31 -11.50
C PHE A 51 -6.78 10.18 -10.68
N TRP A 52 -6.10 9.68 -9.65
CA TRP A 52 -6.64 8.60 -8.82
C TRP A 52 -7.88 9.00 -8.03
N LYS A 53 -7.96 10.26 -7.57
CA LYS A 53 -9.15 10.81 -6.91
C LYS A 53 -10.34 10.87 -7.87
N GLU A 54 -10.15 11.37 -9.08
CA GLU A 54 -11.19 11.45 -10.10
C GLU A 54 -11.68 10.05 -10.51
N LEU A 55 -10.75 9.10 -10.68
CA LEU A 55 -11.09 7.72 -11.00
C LEU A 55 -11.91 7.06 -9.88
N ALA A 56 -11.61 7.36 -8.61
CA ALA A 56 -12.40 6.89 -7.48
C ALA A 56 -13.82 7.48 -7.46
N LEU A 57 -13.97 8.76 -7.85
CA LEU A 57 -15.29 9.38 -7.99
C LEU A 57 -16.11 8.73 -9.11
N VAL A 58 -15.48 8.44 -10.25
CA VAL A 58 -16.13 7.71 -11.36
C VAL A 58 -16.55 6.31 -10.90
N ALA A 59 -15.67 5.58 -10.21
CA ALA A 59 -15.97 4.25 -9.69
C ALA A 59 -17.14 4.27 -8.68
N LYS A 60 -17.21 5.29 -7.83
CA LYS A 60 -18.32 5.49 -6.89
C LYS A 60 -19.63 5.74 -7.64
N LYS A 61 -19.66 6.69 -8.60
CA LYS A 61 -20.85 7.00 -9.40
C LYS A 61 -21.35 5.79 -10.19
N LEU A 62 -20.44 5.04 -10.81
CA LEU A 62 -20.78 3.82 -11.55
C LEU A 62 -21.37 2.76 -10.62
N HIS A 63 -20.83 2.63 -9.40
CA HIS A 63 -21.35 1.72 -8.41
C HIS A 63 -22.75 2.12 -7.92
N GLU A 64 -22.99 3.42 -7.68
CA GLU A 64 -24.30 3.96 -7.30
C GLU A 64 -25.34 3.72 -8.40
N TYR A 65 -24.98 3.97 -9.66
CA TYR A 65 -25.83 3.67 -10.81
C TYR A 65 -26.17 2.18 -10.92
N LYS A 66 -25.16 1.31 -10.75
CA LYS A 66 -25.35 -0.15 -10.85
C LYS A 66 -26.10 -0.75 -9.65
N TYR A 67 -25.99 -0.12 -8.48
CA TYR A 67 -26.57 -0.61 -7.23
C TYR A 67 -27.24 0.54 -6.47
N PRO A 68 -28.40 1.05 -6.95
CA PRO A 68 -29.05 2.24 -6.40
C PRO A 68 -29.51 2.07 -4.94
N HIS A 69 -29.76 0.84 -4.49
CA HIS A 69 -30.14 0.53 -3.11
C HIS A 69 -28.97 0.03 -2.25
N TYR A 70 -27.73 0.17 -2.73
CA TYR A 70 -26.56 -0.23 -1.96
C TYR A 70 -26.42 0.61 -0.69
N LYS A 71 -26.38 -0.07 0.47
CA LYS A 71 -26.08 0.54 1.76
C LYS A 71 -24.90 -0.16 2.41
N PHE A 72 -23.89 0.62 2.79
CA PHE A 72 -22.77 0.09 3.56
C PHE A 72 -23.21 -0.21 5.00
N SER A 73 -23.23 -1.49 5.37
CA SER A 73 -23.62 -1.94 6.71
C SER A 73 -22.59 -2.95 7.25
N PRO A 74 -21.49 -2.49 7.87
CA PRO A 74 -20.49 -3.38 8.44
C PRO A 74 -21.09 -4.17 9.60
N LYS A 75 -20.88 -5.50 9.61
CA LYS A 75 -21.23 -6.32 10.76
C LYS A 75 -20.34 -5.95 11.94
N ARG A 76 -20.93 -5.43 13.02
CA ARG A 76 -20.22 -5.19 14.28
C ARG A 76 -19.92 -6.56 14.88
N LYS A 77 -18.65 -6.92 15.02
CA LYS A 77 -18.26 -8.04 15.88
C LYS A 77 -18.48 -7.59 17.32
N SER A 78 -19.08 -8.45 18.16
CA SER A 78 -19.11 -8.19 19.60
C SER A 78 -17.67 -7.97 20.06
N GLN A 79 -17.40 -6.80 20.63
CA GLN A 79 -16.08 -6.48 21.15
C GLN A 79 -15.88 -7.33 22.39
N LYS A 80 -15.19 -8.46 22.28
CA LYS A 80 -14.44 -8.96 23.43
C LYS A 80 -13.42 -7.85 23.70
N ILE A 81 -13.51 -7.21 24.87
CA ILE A 81 -12.48 -6.31 25.37
C ILE A 81 -11.26 -7.19 25.63
N VAL A 82 -10.49 -7.47 24.59
CA VAL A 82 -9.14 -7.99 24.73
C VAL A 82 -8.27 -6.77 24.98
N PRO A 83 -7.45 -6.73 26.05
CA PRO A 83 -6.51 -5.64 26.26
C PRO A 83 -5.75 -5.37 24.96
N SER A 84 -5.61 -4.09 24.64
CA SER A 84 -4.99 -3.58 23.43
C SER A 84 -3.60 -4.19 23.20
N GLN A 85 -3.56 -5.33 22.51
CA GLN A 85 -2.36 -5.89 21.90
C GLN A 85 -2.07 -5.13 20.60
N ARG A 86 -2.12 -3.79 20.68
CA ARG A 86 -1.75 -2.84 19.63
C ARG A 86 -0.25 -2.51 19.69
N TYR A 87 0.55 -3.50 20.00
CA TYR A 87 1.83 -3.67 19.32
C TYR A 87 1.74 -5.04 18.66
N CYS A 88 1.79 -5.04 17.33
CA CYS A 88 2.01 -6.26 16.58
C CYS A 88 3.25 -6.93 17.19
N SER A 89 3.14 -8.14 17.73
CA SER A 89 4.28 -8.92 18.21
C SER A 89 5.32 -9.22 17.11
N PHE A 90 5.04 -8.80 15.86
CA PHE A 90 5.94 -8.79 14.71
C PHE A 90 6.58 -7.43 14.39
N ALA A 91 6.29 -6.35 15.15
CA ALA A 91 6.93 -5.05 14.97
C ALA A 91 8.24 -4.89 15.74
N VAL A 92 8.54 -5.82 16.66
CA VAL A 92 9.78 -5.83 17.44
C VAL A 92 11.02 -6.17 16.59
N PRO A 93 11.02 -7.15 15.67
CA PRO A 93 12.25 -7.56 14.98
C PRO A 93 12.79 -6.52 13.99
N ILE A 94 11.94 -5.66 13.43
CA ILE A 94 12.37 -4.67 12.44
C ILE A 94 13.05 -3.48 13.12
N TYR A 95 12.52 -3.03 14.27
CA TYR A 95 13.15 -1.94 15.04
C TYR A 95 14.42 -2.39 15.77
N GLN A 96 14.49 -3.65 16.23
CA GLN A 96 15.72 -4.19 16.84
C GLN A 96 16.85 -4.34 15.80
N HIS A 97 16.52 -4.64 14.54
CA HIS A 97 17.52 -4.76 13.48
C HIS A 97 18.13 -3.41 13.09
N TYR A 98 17.34 -2.33 13.11
CA TYR A 98 17.83 -0.97 12.86
C TYR A 98 18.78 -0.45 13.95
N HIS A 99 18.60 -0.88 15.21
CA HIS A 99 19.48 -0.48 16.31
C HIS A 99 20.76 -1.33 16.45
N ASN A 100 20.81 -2.52 15.85
CA ASN A 100 22.01 -3.36 15.83
C ASN A 100 22.95 -3.08 14.63
N PHE A 101 22.64 -2.08 13.82
CA PHE A 101 23.54 -1.54 12.77
C PHE A 101 24.16 -0.20 13.17
N ALA A 102 24.33 0.04 14.48
CA ALA A 102 25.06 1.19 15.00
C ALA A 102 26.60 1.10 14.80
N GLU A 103 27.07 0.31 13.83
CA GLU A 103 28.45 0.27 13.36
C GLU A 103 28.53 0.09 11.83
N ILE A 104 27.59 0.67 11.06
CA ILE A 104 27.88 0.92 9.64
C ILE A 104 28.33 2.36 9.50
N ASN A 105 29.58 2.52 9.07
CA ASN A 105 30.16 3.80 8.71
C ASN A 105 29.32 4.42 7.59
N GLU A 106 28.82 5.65 7.80
CA GLU A 106 27.92 6.37 6.91
C GLU A 106 28.44 6.44 5.45
N LEU A 107 29.77 6.36 5.28
CA LEU A 107 30.46 6.30 3.99
C LEU A 107 30.21 5.01 3.20
N GLU A 108 30.04 3.86 3.85
CA GLU A 108 29.79 2.58 3.16
C GLU A 108 28.39 2.52 2.56
N VAL A 109 27.39 3.08 3.26
CA VAL A 109 26.01 3.18 2.77
C VAL A 109 25.93 4.10 1.56
N ILE A 110 26.63 5.24 1.60
CA ILE A 110 26.67 6.19 0.48
C ILE A 110 27.35 5.55 -0.74
N ASN A 111 28.48 4.87 -0.56
CA ASN A 111 29.18 4.17 -1.64
C ASN A 111 28.34 3.05 -2.26
N PHE A 112 27.60 2.29 -1.44
CA PHE A 112 26.69 1.26 -1.93
C PHE A 112 25.56 1.86 -2.78
N MET A 113 24.96 2.97 -2.32
CA MET A 113 23.88 3.66 -3.05
C MET A 113 24.38 4.34 -4.34
N GLN A 114 25.65 4.70 -4.42
CA GLN A 114 26.29 5.23 -5.63
C GLN A 114 26.66 4.12 -6.64
N SER A 115 27.00 2.91 -6.17
CA SER A 115 27.33 1.78 -7.06
C SER A 115 26.13 1.30 -7.90
N ILE A 116 24.93 1.30 -7.31
CA ILE A 116 23.68 0.91 -7.98
C ILE A 116 23.18 1.95 -8.99
N THR A 117 23.61 3.20 -8.89
CA THR A 117 23.22 4.26 -9.82
C THR A 117 24.14 4.38 -11.04
N GLN A 118 25.36 3.82 -10.99
CA GLN A 118 26.31 3.85 -12.10
C GLN A 118 26.19 2.65 -13.07
N SER A 119 25.48 1.58 -12.70
CA SER A 119 25.28 0.40 -13.56
C SER A 119 24.10 0.52 -14.55
N THR A 120 23.46 1.68 -14.63
CA THR A 120 22.40 1.97 -15.62
C THR A 120 22.83 3.07 -16.59
N LYS A 121 23.97 2.86 -17.24
CA LYS A 121 24.34 3.48 -18.52
C LYS A 121 24.98 2.44 -19.42
#